data_AF-X0TDI2-F1
#
_entry.id   AF-X0TDI2-F1
#
_cell.length_a   1.000
_cell.length_b   1.000
_cell.length_c   1.000
_cell.angle_alpha   90.00
_cell.angle_beta   90.00
_cell.angle_gamma   90.00
#
_symmetry.space_group_name_H-M   'P 1'
#
loop_
_entity.id
_entity.type
_entity.pdbx_description
1 polymer ?
#
loop_
_entity_poly.entity_id
_entity_poly.type
_entity_poly.pdbx_seq_one_letter_code
_entity_poly.pdbx_strand_id
1 'polypeptide(L)'
;NSPFKKALEEEAKRETELLPLMMSFMDETAALKERREALKKISELYPQNRKVYVTLAFYSAADEDWSQSLEYIRTFLKGDGRQNADRMSLGILEAGILHHQGLTDQTQTSLQEFVSRTMDPWYLTISDYLLGKQTEKSLLEQAGGSPENLITAHTALGLWSEGSDDKKKAIKHYREALGSFLDTWLEYDFSKERLKRLKQPAG
;
A
#
# COMPACT_ATOMS: atom_id res chain seq x y z
N ASN A 1 35.47 -4.04 28.91
CA ASN A 1 34.14 -3.63 28.40
C ASN A 1 33.36 -4.86 28.00
N SER A 2 32.30 -5.21 28.74
CA SER A 2 31.49 -6.41 28.48
C SER A 2 30.62 -6.22 27.23
N PRO A 3 30.49 -7.22 26.33
CA PRO A 3 29.57 -7.18 25.19
C PRO A 3 28.12 -6.83 25.58
N PHE A 4 27.68 -7.28 26.75
CA PHE A 4 26.34 -6.99 27.28
C PHE A 4 26.13 -5.50 27.57
N LYS A 5 27.14 -4.83 28.14
CA LYS A 5 27.07 -3.40 28.44
C LYS A 5 27.00 -2.56 27.16
N LYS A 6 27.77 -2.95 26.13
CA LYS A 6 27.71 -2.31 24.81
C LYS A 6 26.33 -2.47 24.15
N ALA A 7 25.76 -3.67 24.20
CA ALA A 7 24.42 -3.93 23.65
C ALA A 7 23.33 -3.06 24.33
N LEU A 8 23.39 -2.90 25.66
CA LEU A 8 22.46 -2.03 26.38
C LEU A 8 22.64 -0.55 26.04
N GLU A 9 23.89 -0.09 25.88
CA GLU A 9 24.18 1.29 25.47
C GLU A 9 23.73 1.57 24.02
N GLU A 10 23.83 0.59 23.12
CA GLU A 10 23.33 0.69 21.75
C GLU A 10 21.79 0.69 21.70
N GLU A 11 21.12 -0.15 22.50
CA GLU A 11 19.66 -0.17 22.57
C GLU A 11 19.10 1.14 23.12
N ALA A 12 19.67 1.68 24.20
CA ALA A 12 19.25 2.96 24.78
C ALA A 12 19.42 4.13 23.80
N LYS A 13 20.45 4.10 22.95
CA LYS A 13 20.64 5.09 21.87
C LYS A 13 19.54 4.96 20.82
N ARG A 14 19.22 3.74 20.38
CA ARG A 14 18.14 3.50 19.41
C ARG A 14 16.78 3.95 19.94
N GLU A 15 16.48 3.67 21.21
CA GLU A 15 15.25 4.14 21.86
C GLU A 15 15.17 5.68 21.90
N THR A 16 16.30 6.35 22.17
CA THR A 16 16.37 7.83 22.19
C THR A 16 16.13 8.42 20.80
N GLU A 17 16.65 7.79 19.75
CA GLU A 17 16.45 8.19 18.36
C GLU A 17 15.04 7.87 17.84
N LEU A 18 14.38 6.84 18.40
CA LEU A 18 13.05 6.38 17.97
C LEU A 18 11.95 7.41 18.26
N LEU A 19 11.96 8.02 19.45
CA LEU A 19 10.89 8.92 19.90
C LEU A 19 10.58 10.08 18.92
N PRO A 20 11.57 10.89 18.48
CA PRO A 20 11.29 11.98 17.53
C PRO A 20 10.81 11.45 16.16
N LEU A 21 11.26 10.27 15.74
CA LEU A 21 10.81 9.65 14.49
C LEU A 21 9.35 9.19 14.60
N MET A 22 8.96 8.61 15.73
CA MET A 22 7.56 8.24 15.97
C MET A 22 6.67 9.47 16.00
N MET A 23 7.09 10.56 16.66
CA MET A 23 6.34 11.82 16.67
C MET A 23 6.16 12.38 15.25
N SER A 24 7.21 12.40 14.44
CA SER A 24 7.14 12.86 13.05
C SER A 24 6.24 11.97 12.18
N PHE A 25 6.22 10.66 12.42
CA PHE A 25 5.34 9.72 11.70
C PHE A 25 3.86 9.87 12.11
N MET A 26 3.59 10.08 13.40
CA MET A 26 2.25 10.21 13.96
C MET A 26 1.62 11.59 13.74
N ASP A 27 2.40 12.58 13.34
CA ASP A 27 1.88 13.91 12.99
C ASP A 27 1.05 13.84 11.70
N GLU A 28 -0.27 13.84 11.84
CA GLU A 28 -1.21 13.83 10.72
C GLU A 28 -1.19 15.13 9.89
N THR A 29 -0.58 16.20 10.42
CA THR A 29 -0.40 17.47 9.70
C THR A 29 0.87 17.48 8.84
N ALA A 30 1.81 16.56 9.10
CA ALA A 30 3.04 16.43 8.34
C ALA A 30 2.78 15.96 6.91
N ALA A 31 3.63 16.39 5.98
CA ALA A 31 3.54 15.93 4.61
C ALA A 31 3.81 14.42 4.52
N LEU A 32 3.15 13.71 3.58
CA LEU A 32 3.34 12.27 3.37
C LEU A 32 4.84 11.90 3.22
N LYS A 33 5.60 12.76 2.54
CA LYS A 33 7.05 12.59 2.36
C LYS A 33 7.81 12.61 3.68
N GLU A 34 7.48 13.51 4.61
CA GLU A 34 8.12 13.61 5.93
C GLU A 34 7.81 12.36 6.77
N ARG A 35 6.54 11.94 6.78
CA ARG A 35 6.10 10.70 7.46
C ARG A 35 6.82 9.47 6.89
N ARG A 36 7.03 9.41 5.56
CA ARG A 36 7.79 8.34 4.89
C ARG A 36 9.27 8.36 5.28
N GLU A 37 9.90 9.52 5.33
CA GLU A 37 11.31 9.66 5.75
C GLU A 37 11.52 9.23 7.20
N ALA A 38 10.58 9.56 8.09
CA ALA A 38 10.60 9.09 9.47
C ALA A 38 10.50 7.56 9.54
N LEU A 39 9.55 6.95 8.82
CA LEU A 39 9.40 5.48 8.75
C LEU A 39 10.64 4.77 8.19
N LYS A 40 11.31 5.38 7.21
CA LYS A 40 12.56 4.82 6.65
C LYS A 40 13.67 4.77 7.71
N LYS A 41 13.83 5.83 8.50
CA LYS A 41 14.80 5.81 9.61
C LYS A 41 14.40 4.79 10.69
N ILE A 42 13.11 4.64 10.96
CA ILE A 42 12.62 3.59 11.90
C ILE A 42 12.97 2.19 11.38
N SER A 43 12.83 1.92 10.08
CA SER A 43 13.18 0.61 9.50
C SER A 43 14.68 0.32 9.55
N GLU A 44 15.53 1.35 9.44
CA GLU A 44 16.98 1.24 9.62
C GLU A 44 17.37 0.94 11.07
N LEU A 45 16.68 1.55 12.05
CA LEU A 45 16.89 1.30 13.48
C LEU A 45 16.39 -0.07 13.94
N TYR A 46 15.25 -0.52 13.39
CA TYR A 46 14.58 -1.76 13.75
C TYR A 46 14.32 -2.65 12.51
N PRO A 47 15.37 -3.20 11.87
CA PRO A 47 15.24 -3.93 10.60
C PRO A 47 14.40 -5.22 10.71
N GLN A 48 14.19 -5.72 11.93
CA GLN A 48 13.34 -6.89 12.20
C GLN A 48 11.84 -6.54 12.21
N ASN A 49 11.48 -5.26 12.34
CA ASN A 49 10.08 -4.83 12.31
C ASN A 49 9.56 -4.77 10.86
N ARG A 50 9.26 -5.94 10.29
CA ARG A 50 8.84 -6.04 8.88
C ARG A 50 7.53 -5.33 8.57
N LYS A 51 6.67 -5.04 9.56
CA LYS A 51 5.41 -4.31 9.35
C LYS A 51 5.63 -2.91 8.79
N VAL A 52 6.77 -2.28 9.09
CA VAL A 52 7.11 -0.95 8.56
C VAL A 52 7.10 -0.92 7.02
N TYR A 53 7.43 -2.04 6.37
CA TYR A 53 7.47 -2.13 4.91
C TYR A 53 6.09 -2.06 4.26
N VAL A 54 5.02 -2.40 4.99
CA VAL A 54 3.64 -2.29 4.49
C VAL A 54 3.27 -0.82 4.32
N THR A 55 3.46 -0.02 5.38
CA THR A 55 3.21 1.43 5.34
C THR A 55 4.13 2.13 4.35
N LEU A 56 5.42 1.77 4.34
CA LEU A 56 6.39 2.33 3.40
C LEU A 56 6.03 2.03 1.94
N ALA A 57 5.48 0.85 1.63
CA ALA A 57 5.03 0.51 0.28
C ALA A 57 3.87 1.42 -0.17
N PHE A 58 2.83 1.56 0.66
CA PHE A 58 1.69 2.43 0.36
C PHE A 58 2.09 3.89 0.24
N TYR A 59 2.90 4.41 1.17
CA TYR A 59 3.32 5.81 1.15
C TYR A 59 4.24 6.11 -0.04
N SER A 60 5.10 5.17 -0.43
CA SER A 60 5.94 5.34 -1.62
C SER A 60 5.10 5.33 -2.90
N ALA A 61 4.11 4.44 -3.01
CA ALA A 61 3.20 4.39 -4.15
C ALA A 61 2.32 5.65 -4.24
N ALA A 62 1.80 6.14 -3.10
CA ALA A 62 1.02 7.37 -3.05
C ALA A 62 1.82 8.58 -3.57
N ASP A 63 3.13 8.59 -3.34
CA ASP A 63 4.08 9.62 -3.77
C ASP A 63 4.72 9.36 -5.15
N GLU A 64 4.25 8.34 -5.91
CA GLU A 64 4.75 7.95 -7.24
C GLU A 64 6.18 7.40 -7.27
N ASP A 65 6.73 7.05 -6.11
CA ASP A 65 7.97 6.31 -6.00
C ASP A 65 7.71 4.80 -6.19
N TRP A 66 7.31 4.46 -7.41
CA TRP A 66 6.88 3.12 -7.80
C TRP A 66 7.96 2.07 -7.56
N SER A 67 9.21 2.39 -7.92
CA SER A 67 10.35 1.49 -7.76
C SER A 67 10.59 1.16 -6.29
N GLN A 68 10.61 2.17 -5.42
CA GLN A 68 10.82 1.97 -3.99
C GLN A 68 9.64 1.22 -3.34
N SER A 69 8.41 1.50 -3.78
CA SER A 69 7.23 0.76 -3.33
C SER A 69 7.33 -0.73 -3.66
N LEU A 70 7.68 -1.09 -4.90
CA LEU A 70 7.87 -2.48 -5.31
C LEU A 70 8.98 -3.17 -4.51
N GLU A 71 10.08 -2.48 -4.18
CA GLU A 71 11.13 -3.03 -3.32
C GLU A 71 10.61 -3.38 -1.91
N TYR A 72 9.84 -2.48 -1.29
CA TYR A 72 9.24 -2.74 0.02
C TYR A 72 8.21 -3.86 -0.02
N ILE A 73 7.35 -3.89 -1.03
CA ILE A 73 6.40 -4.97 -1.28
C ILE A 73 7.14 -6.31 -1.33
N ARG A 74 8.14 -6.43 -2.20
CA ARG A 74 8.89 -7.69 -2.41
C ARG A 74 9.64 -8.10 -1.15
N THR A 75 10.21 -7.15 -0.42
CA THR A 75 10.87 -7.40 0.87
C THR A 75 9.90 -7.96 1.92
N PHE A 76 8.68 -7.42 1.98
CA PHE A 76 7.63 -7.94 2.86
C PHE A 76 7.11 -9.30 2.41
N LEU A 77 6.89 -9.50 1.11
CA LEU A 77 6.30 -10.73 0.59
C LEU A 77 7.27 -11.93 0.58
N LYS A 78 8.58 -11.69 0.50
CA LYS A 78 9.64 -12.73 0.46
C LYS A 78 9.68 -13.61 1.71
N GLY A 79 9.39 -13.07 2.89
CA GLY A 79 9.43 -13.86 4.12
C GLY A 79 8.16 -14.69 4.30
N ASP A 80 8.30 -15.84 4.96
CA ASP A 80 7.19 -16.71 5.31
C ASP A 80 6.20 -15.98 6.22
N GLY A 81 4.91 -16.18 5.97
CA GLY A 81 3.87 -15.58 6.77
C GLY A 81 2.50 -16.10 6.37
N ARG A 82 1.61 -16.22 7.36
CA ARG A 82 0.21 -16.55 7.11
C ARG A 82 -0.43 -15.45 6.27
N GLN A 83 -1.46 -15.84 5.51
CA GLN A 83 -2.34 -14.90 4.86
C GLN A 83 -2.95 -13.94 5.88
N ASN A 84 -2.87 -12.64 5.60
CA ASN A 84 -3.44 -11.56 6.40
C ASN A 84 -3.74 -10.34 5.49
N ALA A 85 -4.47 -9.35 6.01
CA ALA A 85 -4.85 -8.16 5.26
C ALA A 85 -3.63 -7.47 4.61
N ASP A 86 -2.55 -7.21 5.36
CA ASP A 86 -1.33 -6.59 4.84
C ASP A 86 -0.79 -7.29 3.58
N ARG A 87 -0.63 -8.62 3.64
CA ARG A 87 -0.13 -9.42 2.50
C ARG A 87 -1.09 -9.35 1.31
N MET A 88 -2.39 -9.35 1.57
CA MET A 88 -3.39 -9.31 0.51
C MET A 88 -3.43 -7.94 -0.16
N SER A 89 -3.48 -6.87 0.61
CA SER A 89 -3.41 -5.48 0.13
C SER A 89 -2.14 -5.21 -0.67
N LEU A 90 -0.97 -5.68 -0.21
CA LEU A 90 0.28 -5.51 -0.95
C LEU A 90 0.34 -6.29 -2.26
N GLY A 91 -0.30 -7.46 -2.35
CA GLY A 91 -0.37 -8.21 -3.60
C GLY A 91 -1.20 -7.50 -4.67
N ILE A 92 -2.31 -6.88 -4.27
CA ILE A 92 -3.12 -6.04 -5.16
C ILE A 92 -2.39 -4.75 -5.54
N LEU A 93 -1.72 -4.11 -4.57
CA LEU A 93 -0.91 -2.92 -4.81
C LEU A 93 0.23 -3.19 -5.81
N GLU A 94 0.93 -4.32 -5.69
CA GLU A 94 2.00 -4.74 -6.63
C GLU A 94 1.48 -4.78 -8.07
N ALA A 95 0.36 -5.48 -8.28
CA ALA A 95 -0.26 -5.59 -9.59
C ALA A 95 -0.69 -4.22 -10.14
N GLY A 96 -1.29 -3.38 -9.28
CA GLY A 96 -1.69 -2.02 -9.65
C GLY A 96 -0.51 -1.13 -10.07
N ILE A 97 0.61 -1.20 -9.37
CA ILE A 97 1.82 -0.44 -9.71
C ILE A 97 2.42 -0.93 -11.04
N LEU A 98 2.54 -2.24 -11.22
CA LEU A 98 3.07 -2.82 -12.47
C LEU A 98 2.20 -2.44 -13.67
N HIS A 99 0.87 -2.47 -13.50
CA HIS A 99 -0.08 -2.00 -14.51
C HIS A 99 0.10 -0.51 -14.80
N HIS A 100 0.22 0.31 -13.76
CA HIS A 100 0.48 1.75 -13.90
C HIS A 100 1.77 2.07 -14.67
N GLN A 101 2.80 1.23 -14.54
CA GLN A 101 4.05 1.37 -15.28
C GLN A 101 4.02 0.76 -16.70
N GLY A 102 2.88 0.20 -17.15
CA GLY A 102 2.75 -0.44 -18.46
C GLY A 102 3.46 -1.79 -18.58
N LEU A 103 3.80 -2.44 -17.46
CA LEU A 103 4.55 -3.70 -17.42
C LEU A 103 3.63 -4.92 -17.52
N THR A 104 2.89 -5.05 -18.63
CA THR A 104 1.79 -6.02 -18.81
C THR A 104 2.15 -7.46 -18.45
N ASP A 105 3.28 -8.00 -18.93
CA ASP A 105 3.68 -9.38 -18.65
C ASP A 105 3.96 -9.62 -17.15
N GLN A 106 4.58 -8.63 -16.49
CA GLN A 106 4.85 -8.68 -15.06
C GLN A 106 3.56 -8.56 -14.25
N THR A 107 2.64 -7.67 -14.66
CA THR A 107 1.31 -7.55 -14.05
C THR A 107 0.56 -8.87 -14.08
N GLN A 108 0.51 -9.52 -15.25
CA GLN A 108 -0.18 -10.80 -15.43
C GLN A 108 0.45 -11.90 -14.55
N THR A 109 1.79 -12.01 -14.58
CA THR A 109 2.53 -12.99 -13.78
C THR A 109 2.28 -12.77 -12.28
N SER A 110 2.41 -11.52 -11.81
CA SER A 110 2.18 -11.15 -10.41
C SER A 110 0.77 -11.49 -9.94
N LEU A 111 -0.26 -11.20 -10.75
CA LEU A 111 -1.66 -11.53 -10.42
C LEU A 111 -1.89 -13.04 -10.38
N GLN A 112 -1.34 -13.80 -11.32
CA GLN A 112 -1.48 -15.25 -11.35
C GLN A 112 -0.80 -15.91 -10.14
N GLU A 113 0.41 -15.48 -9.79
CA GLU A 113 1.10 -15.93 -8.59
C GLU A 113 0.32 -15.56 -7.33
N PHE A 114 -0.19 -14.33 -7.25
CA PHE A 114 -1.03 -13.88 -6.14
C PHE A 114 -2.29 -14.75 -5.97
N VAL A 115 -3.01 -15.03 -7.06
CA VAL A 115 -4.19 -15.89 -7.05
C VAL A 115 -3.84 -17.32 -6.59
N SER A 116 -2.73 -17.88 -7.07
CA SER A 116 -2.33 -19.26 -6.75
C SER A 116 -2.06 -19.50 -5.26
N ARG A 117 -1.75 -18.44 -4.51
CA ARG A 117 -1.40 -18.49 -3.08
C ARG A 117 -2.44 -17.84 -2.17
N THR A 118 -3.57 -17.39 -2.70
CA THR A 118 -4.61 -16.66 -1.96
C THR A 118 -5.84 -17.52 -1.76
N MET A 119 -6.27 -17.64 -0.52
CA MET A 119 -7.51 -18.32 -0.13
C MET A 119 -8.63 -17.34 0.23
N ASP A 120 -8.34 -16.04 0.36
CA ASP A 120 -9.35 -15.04 0.71
C ASP A 120 -10.30 -14.80 -0.46
N PRO A 121 -11.61 -15.10 -0.33
CA PRO A 121 -12.55 -14.94 -1.42
C PRO A 121 -12.65 -13.49 -1.92
N TRP A 122 -12.51 -12.51 -1.02
CA TRP A 122 -12.65 -11.10 -1.37
C TRP A 122 -11.52 -10.63 -2.28
N TYR A 123 -10.28 -10.99 -1.95
CA TYR A 123 -9.13 -10.63 -2.79
C TYR A 123 -9.05 -11.42 -4.10
N LEU A 124 -9.59 -12.64 -4.12
CA LEU A 124 -9.78 -13.39 -5.37
C LEU A 124 -10.80 -12.68 -6.29
N THR A 125 -11.89 -12.17 -5.73
CA THR A 125 -12.86 -11.35 -6.46
C THR A 125 -12.20 -10.11 -7.07
N ILE A 126 -11.40 -9.35 -6.32
CA ILE A 126 -10.65 -8.21 -6.89
C ILE A 126 -9.73 -8.69 -8.02
N SER A 127 -8.99 -9.78 -7.81
CA SER A 127 -8.06 -10.32 -8.82
C SER A 127 -8.78 -10.75 -10.10
N ASP A 128 -9.98 -11.33 -10.00
CA ASP A 128 -10.78 -11.70 -11.17
C ASP A 128 -11.21 -10.47 -11.98
N TYR A 129 -11.48 -9.33 -11.34
CA TYR A 129 -11.70 -8.09 -12.07
C TYR A 129 -10.43 -7.62 -12.80
N LEU A 130 -9.29 -7.58 -12.10
CA LEU A 130 -8.02 -7.12 -12.66
C LEU A 130 -7.53 -8.02 -13.81
N LEU A 131 -7.86 -9.31 -13.76
CA LEU A 131 -7.62 -10.28 -14.83
C LEU A 131 -8.67 -10.26 -15.95
N GLY A 132 -9.64 -9.34 -15.90
CA GLY A 132 -10.69 -9.18 -16.93
C GLY A 132 -11.74 -10.31 -16.96
N LYS A 133 -11.85 -11.12 -15.90
CA LYS A 133 -12.80 -12.23 -15.81
C LYS A 133 -14.18 -11.81 -15.31
N GLN A 134 -14.30 -10.62 -14.72
CA GLN A 134 -15.58 -10.05 -14.30
C GLN A 134 -15.66 -8.55 -14.55
N THR A 135 -16.87 -8.02 -14.51
CA THR A 135 -17.13 -6.58 -14.69
C THR A 135 -16.94 -5.81 -13.39
N GLU A 136 -16.68 -4.50 -13.51
CA GLU A 136 -16.63 -3.60 -12.34
C GLU A 136 -17.94 -3.62 -11.56
N LYS A 137 -19.08 -3.65 -12.25
CA LYS A 137 -20.39 -3.73 -11.60
C LYS A 137 -20.51 -4.98 -10.71
N SER A 138 -20.12 -6.14 -11.22
CA SER A 138 -20.11 -7.40 -10.46
C SER A 138 -19.21 -7.32 -9.23
N LEU A 139 -18.00 -6.78 -9.38
CA LEU A 139 -17.07 -6.56 -8.26
C LEU A 139 -17.71 -5.69 -7.17
N LEU A 140 -18.32 -4.56 -7.55
CA LEU A 140 -18.91 -3.62 -6.59
C LEU A 140 -20.19 -4.17 -5.95
N GLU A 141 -20.99 -4.97 -6.66
CA GLU A 141 -22.12 -5.70 -6.08
C GLU A 141 -21.65 -6.73 -5.03
N GLN A 142 -20.52 -7.40 -5.26
CA GLN A 142 -19.91 -8.33 -4.30
C GLN A 142 -19.25 -7.61 -3.11
N ALA A 143 -18.73 -6.38 -3.30
CA ALA A 143 -18.27 -5.54 -2.21
C ALA A 143 -19.43 -5.21 -1.24
N GLY A 144 -20.63 -5.05 -1.80
CA GLY A 144 -21.84 -4.77 -1.05
C GLY A 144 -21.73 -3.45 -0.30
N GLY A 145 -22.16 -3.46 0.97
CA GLY A 145 -22.08 -2.31 1.87
C GLY A 145 -20.94 -2.35 2.88
N SER A 146 -19.99 -3.30 2.78
CA SER A 146 -18.87 -3.38 3.73
C SER A 146 -17.87 -2.24 3.45
N PRO A 147 -17.60 -1.35 4.42
CA PRO A 147 -16.61 -0.29 4.25
C PRO A 147 -15.22 -0.82 3.88
N GLU A 148 -14.81 -1.96 4.43
CA GLU A 148 -13.52 -2.62 4.19
C GLU A 148 -13.41 -3.13 2.75
N ASN A 149 -14.48 -3.73 2.24
CA ASN A 149 -14.51 -4.18 0.84
C ASN A 149 -14.59 -2.99 -0.10
N LEU A 150 -15.40 -1.98 0.22
CA LEU A 150 -15.53 -0.79 -0.61
C LEU A 150 -14.21 -0.03 -0.73
N ILE A 151 -13.49 0.19 0.37
CA ILE A 151 -12.21 0.89 0.31
C ILE A 151 -11.16 0.11 -0.49
N THR A 152 -11.06 -1.21 -0.29
CA THR A 152 -10.07 -2.04 -0.99
C THR A 152 -10.39 -2.16 -2.47
N ALA A 153 -11.65 -2.38 -2.87
CA ALA A 153 -12.06 -2.41 -4.27
C ALA A 153 -11.86 -1.07 -4.96
N HIS A 154 -12.34 0.02 -4.36
CA HIS A 154 -12.23 1.33 -4.99
C HIS A 154 -10.79 1.84 -5.06
N THR A 155 -9.94 1.51 -4.09
CA THR A 155 -8.50 1.82 -4.17
C THR A 155 -7.84 1.08 -5.33
N ALA A 156 -8.11 -0.22 -5.47
CA ALA A 156 -7.59 -1.03 -6.58
C ALA A 156 -8.08 -0.53 -7.95
N LEU A 157 -9.39 -0.26 -8.06
CA LEU A 157 -10.01 0.28 -9.28
C LEU A 157 -9.46 1.67 -9.65
N GLY A 158 -9.21 2.51 -8.64
CA GLY A 158 -8.60 3.82 -8.81
C GLY A 158 -7.24 3.71 -9.48
N LEU A 159 -6.33 2.95 -8.87
CA LEU A 159 -4.96 2.76 -9.38
C LEU A 159 -4.94 2.08 -10.74
N TRP A 160 -5.79 1.06 -10.94
CA TRP A 160 -5.90 0.38 -12.22
C TRP A 160 -6.39 1.32 -13.34
N SER A 161 -7.32 2.22 -13.03
CA SER A 161 -7.81 3.23 -13.97
C SER A 161 -6.73 4.26 -14.31
N GLU A 162 -5.88 4.64 -13.33
CA GLU A 162 -4.71 5.50 -13.61
C GLU A 162 -3.76 4.84 -14.61
N GLY A 163 -3.43 3.56 -14.42
CA GLY A 163 -2.58 2.82 -15.38
C GLY A 163 -3.23 2.57 -16.74
N SER A 164 -4.54 2.81 -16.86
CA SER A 164 -5.28 2.73 -18.11
C SER A 164 -5.54 4.11 -18.74
N ASP A 165 -4.86 5.16 -18.25
CA ASP A 165 -5.06 6.56 -18.63
C ASP A 165 -6.50 7.09 -18.47
N ASP A 166 -7.36 6.41 -17.68
CA ASP A 166 -8.72 6.87 -17.37
C ASP A 166 -8.75 7.69 -16.08
N LYS A 167 -8.22 8.91 -16.18
CA LYS A 167 -8.15 9.87 -15.07
C LYS A 167 -9.52 10.15 -14.43
N LYS A 168 -10.60 10.22 -15.23
CA LYS A 168 -11.94 10.52 -14.71
C LYS A 168 -12.44 9.39 -13.82
N LYS A 169 -12.24 8.15 -14.27
CA LYS A 169 -12.60 6.95 -13.54
C LYS A 169 -11.75 6.76 -12.29
N ALA A 170 -10.44 7.01 -12.38
CA ALA A 170 -9.56 6.99 -11.21
C ALA A 170 -10.04 7.95 -10.12
N ILE A 171 -10.32 9.21 -10.48
CA ILE A 171 -10.85 10.23 -9.56
C ILE A 171 -12.18 9.79 -8.93
N LYS A 172 -13.08 9.18 -9.71
CA LYS A 172 -14.35 8.66 -9.19
C LYS A 172 -14.07 7.62 -8.10
N HIS A 173 -13.28 6.60 -8.39
CA HIS A 173 -13.03 5.53 -7.43
C HIS A 173 -12.31 6.00 -6.18
N TYR A 174 -11.31 6.88 -6.27
CA TYR A 174 -10.69 7.40 -5.04
C TYR A 174 -11.66 8.20 -4.17
N ARG A 175 -12.63 8.92 -4.75
CA ARG A 175 -13.68 9.57 -3.94
C ARG A 175 -14.57 8.55 -3.23
N GLU A 176 -14.97 7.49 -3.92
CA GLU A 176 -15.76 6.41 -3.31
C GLU A 176 -14.99 5.67 -2.21
N ALA A 177 -13.67 5.43 -2.40
CA ALA A 177 -12.81 4.85 -1.38
C ALA A 177 -12.78 5.70 -0.10
N LEU A 178 -12.65 7.03 -0.24
CA LEU A 178 -12.69 7.97 0.88
C LEU A 178 -14.08 8.06 1.55
N GLY A 179 -15.15 7.68 0.82
CA GLY A 179 -16.51 7.56 1.35
C GLY A 179 -16.72 6.39 2.32
N SER A 180 -15.74 5.49 2.47
CA SER A 180 -15.77 4.42 3.47
C SER A 180 -15.56 4.91 4.91
N PHE A 181 -14.97 6.11 5.08
CA PHE A 181 -14.56 6.69 6.38
C PHE A 181 -13.57 5.83 7.19
N LEU A 182 -12.90 4.85 6.58
CA LEU A 182 -11.84 4.06 7.21
C LEU A 182 -10.50 4.81 7.20
N ASP A 183 -10.46 5.97 7.86
CA ASP A 183 -9.32 6.92 7.87
C ASP A 183 -8.03 6.38 8.51
N THR A 184 -8.10 5.26 9.22
CA THR A 184 -6.94 4.56 9.77
C THR A 184 -6.30 3.54 8.81
N TRP A 185 -6.89 3.33 7.62
CA TRP A 185 -6.40 2.35 6.64
C TRP A 185 -5.39 2.97 5.67
N LEU A 186 -4.39 2.19 5.28
CA LEU A 186 -3.35 2.64 4.34
C LEU A 186 -3.94 2.95 2.95
N GLU A 187 -4.96 2.21 2.54
CA GLU A 187 -5.74 2.44 1.33
C GLU A 187 -6.43 3.81 1.33
N TYR A 188 -6.82 4.31 2.52
CA TYR A 188 -7.44 5.63 2.67
C TYR A 188 -6.42 6.72 2.42
N ASP A 189 -5.28 6.67 3.13
CA ASP A 189 -4.16 7.59 2.95
C ASP A 189 -3.68 7.60 1.50
N PHE A 190 -3.53 6.42 0.91
CA PHE A 190 -3.15 6.27 -0.50
C PHE A 190 -4.17 6.94 -1.42
N SER A 191 -5.45 6.62 -1.30
CA SER A 191 -6.51 7.19 -2.14
C SER A 191 -6.59 8.71 -2.01
N LYS A 192 -6.40 9.25 -0.81
CA LYS A 192 -6.38 10.69 -0.53
C LYS A 192 -5.26 11.39 -1.27
N GLU A 193 -4.04 10.87 -1.20
CA GLU A 193 -2.88 11.47 -1.84
C GLU A 193 -2.91 11.31 -3.38
N ARG A 194 -3.32 10.15 -3.90
CA ARG A 194 -3.54 9.98 -5.35
C ARG A 194 -4.59 10.95 -5.88
N LEU A 195 -5.72 11.10 -5.19
CA LEU A 195 -6.77 12.05 -5.57
C LEU A 195 -6.27 13.50 -5.58
N LYS A 196 -5.46 13.88 -4.60
CA LYS A 196 -4.84 15.22 -4.54
C LYS A 196 -3.94 15.46 -5.74
N ARG A 197 -3.07 14.50 -6.09
CA ARG A 197 -2.17 14.56 -7.25
C ARG A 197 -2.93 14.65 -8.57
N LEU A 198 -3.94 13.79 -8.77
CA LEU A 198 -4.76 13.81 -9.99
C LEU A 198 -5.52 15.13 -10.19
N LYS A 199 -5.85 15.85 -9.12
CA LYS A 199 -6.51 17.16 -9.22
C LYS A 199 -5.56 18.31 -9.52
N GLN A 200 -4.25 18.12 -9.35
CA GLN A 200 -3.29 19.15 -9.72
C GLN A 200 -3.28 19.30 -11.26
N PRO A 201 -3.18 20.54 -11.78
CA PRO A 201 -2.93 20.76 -13.20
C PRO A 201 -1.65 20.03 -13.59
N ALA A 202 -1.63 19.40 -14.78
CA ALA A 202 -0.35 19.00 -15.35
C ALA A 202 0.48 20.29 -15.53
N GLY A 203 1.60 20.37 -14.82
CA GLY A 203 2.56 21.47 -14.95
C GLY A 203 3.21 21.47 -16.33
#